data_AF-A0A960LPT2-F1
#
_entry.id   AF-A0A960LPT2-F1
#
_cell.length_a   1.000
_cell.length_b   1.000
_cell.length_c   1.000
_cell.angle_alpha   90.00
_cell.angle_beta   90.00
_cell.angle_gamma   90.00
#
_symmetry.space_group_name_H-M   'P 1'
#
loop_
_entity.id
_entity.type
_entity.pdbx_description
1 polymer ?
#
loop_
_entity_poly.entity_id
_entity_poly.type
_entity_poly.pdbx_seq_one_letter_code
_entity_poly.pdbx_strand_id
1 'polypeptide(L)'
;MAKKRADSGASVNLFPFLSILVCIIGCLTLIIVVLNLISMSKAEGKEPEEVERAREFALLKEAQDVDQKKYDELRAHIDALTATNKDLLVKKQKLTMLKEMLNSAEKIDANREELIAKFQILSKTNKQLDADELVVKAEIEALKKEIEARKLPPDAAALQVKPSGSGANTQPFFVEVADAMVLIHHSLTEPPIEVPAGSIEVNEDFRKLLDTIASKPYHTLILLVRGSDAAVGNLGKINGVVAAFNDRTGAQIIPGRLPLPGEGKVDLSLFEAYLKK
;
A
#
# COMPACT_ATOMS: atom_id res chain seq x y z
N MET A 1 42.02 168.52 1.38
CA MET A 1 40.98 169.57 1.35
C MET A 1 39.61 168.92 1.43
N ALA A 2 38.72 169.49 2.25
CA ALA A 2 37.51 168.89 2.77
C ALA A 2 36.35 168.75 1.77
N LYS A 3 35.44 167.80 2.03
CA LYS A 3 33.99 168.08 2.04
C LYS A 3 33.18 167.05 2.84
N LYS A 4 32.54 167.52 3.92
CA LYS A 4 31.38 166.89 4.58
C LYS A 4 30.13 166.99 3.68
N ARG A 5 29.27 165.96 3.68
CA ARG A 5 27.80 166.03 3.49
C ARG A 5 27.19 164.88 4.29
N ALA A 6 26.52 165.13 5.41
CA ALA A 6 25.17 165.66 5.61
C ALA A 6 24.12 164.55 5.56
N ASP A 7 23.58 164.29 6.76
CA ASP A 7 22.46 163.45 7.15
C ASP A 7 21.15 163.87 6.45
N SER A 8 20.32 162.88 6.13
CA SER A 8 18.90 163.05 5.84
C SER A 8 18.17 161.78 6.25
N GLY A 9 17.77 161.75 7.52
CA GLY A 9 16.96 160.70 8.11
C GLY A 9 15.62 160.47 7.41
N ALA A 10 15.29 159.18 7.28
CA ALA A 10 13.93 158.67 7.33
C ALA A 10 13.95 157.52 8.34
N SER A 11 13.93 157.86 9.64
CA SER A 11 13.78 156.91 10.74
C SER A 11 12.36 156.35 10.72
N VAL A 12 12.16 155.24 9.99
CA VAL A 12 10.92 154.47 10.06
C VAL A 12 10.98 153.64 11.34
N ASN A 13 10.08 153.88 12.29
CA ASN A 13 9.98 153.09 13.52
C ASN A 13 9.86 151.61 13.15
N LEU A 14 10.83 150.77 13.54
CA LEU A 14 10.79 149.31 13.34
C LEU A 14 9.82 148.60 14.30
N PHE A 15 9.40 149.28 15.37
CA PHE A 15 8.53 148.73 16.42
C PHE A 15 7.16 148.20 15.92
N PRO A 16 6.43 148.92 15.03
CA PRO A 16 5.17 148.42 14.47
C PRO A 16 5.36 147.21 13.55
N PHE A 17 6.47 147.16 12.80
CA PHE A 17 6.74 146.08 11.85
C PHE A 17 7.10 144.76 12.56
N LEU A 18 7.88 144.84 13.65
CA LEU A 18 8.21 143.67 14.47
C LEU A 18 6.97 143.09 15.16
N SER A 19 6.06 143.95 15.66
CA SER A 19 4.83 143.53 16.31
C SER A 19 3.88 142.78 15.35
N ILE A 20 3.73 143.27 14.12
CA ILE A 20 2.93 142.60 13.08
C ILE A 20 3.55 141.26 12.69
N LEU A 21 4.87 141.20 12.53
CA LEU A 21 5.57 139.97 12.11
C LEU A 21 5.50 138.88 13.19
N VAL A 22 5.68 139.23 14.47
CA VAL A 22 5.51 138.29 15.60
C VAL A 22 4.06 137.80 15.69
N CYS A 23 3.07 138.69 15.46
CA CYS A 23 1.67 138.30 15.46
C CYS A 23 1.34 137.31 14.33
N ILE A 24 1.86 137.54 13.11
CA ILE A 24 1.66 136.63 11.97
C ILE A 24 2.31 135.26 12.23
N ILE A 25 3.55 135.24 12.72
CA ILE A 25 4.22 133.98 13.07
C ILE A 25 3.46 133.25 14.18
N GLY A 26 2.99 133.98 15.20
CA GLY A 26 2.15 133.43 16.27
C GLY A 26 0.88 132.76 15.75
N CYS A 27 0.11 133.46 14.91
CA CYS A 27 -1.09 132.89 14.29
C CYS A 27 -0.79 131.65 13.45
N LEU A 28 0.30 131.66 12.67
CA LEU A 28 0.68 130.55 11.80
C LEU A 28 1.11 129.32 12.61
N THR A 29 1.87 129.51 13.69
CA THR A 29 2.23 128.41 14.61
C THR A 29 1.02 127.80 15.30
N LEU A 30 0.04 128.61 15.70
CA LEU A 30 -1.19 128.13 16.34
C LEU A 30 -2.01 127.25 15.39
N ILE A 31 -2.13 127.65 14.11
CA ILE A 31 -2.80 126.84 13.08
C ILE A 31 -2.10 125.49 12.88
N ILE A 32 -0.77 125.47 12.79
CA ILE A 32 0.00 124.23 12.62
C ILE A 32 -0.19 123.29 13.81
N VAL A 33 -0.17 123.83 15.05
CA VAL A 33 -0.39 123.02 16.27
C VAL A 33 -1.80 122.42 16.28
N VAL A 34 -2.82 123.18 15.89
CA VAL A 34 -4.21 122.68 15.81
C VAL A 34 -4.36 121.60 14.73
N LEU A 35 -3.76 121.78 13.55
CA LEU A 35 -3.80 120.78 12.49
C LEU A 35 -3.08 119.48 12.91
N ASN A 36 -1.92 119.58 13.55
CA ASN A 36 -1.21 118.41 14.07
C ASN A 36 -2.01 117.69 15.18
N LEU A 37 -2.69 118.44 16.06
CA LEU A 37 -3.59 117.86 17.06
C LEU A 37 -4.78 117.13 16.43
N ILE A 38 -5.39 117.70 15.39
CA ILE A 38 -6.49 117.05 14.67
C ILE A 38 -5.99 115.78 13.95
N SER A 39 -4.81 115.83 13.32
CA SER A 39 -4.20 114.66 12.67
C SER A 39 -3.81 113.56 13.65
N MET A 40 -3.29 113.90 14.83
CA MET A 40 -3.03 112.92 15.89
C MET A 40 -4.33 112.34 16.46
N SER A 41 -5.37 113.16 16.66
CA SER A 41 -6.67 112.68 17.14
C SER A 41 -7.38 111.73 16.15
N LYS A 42 -7.11 111.87 14.84
CA LYS A 42 -7.59 110.93 13.82
C LYS A 42 -6.79 109.62 13.79
N ALA A 43 -5.55 109.62 14.25
CA ALA A 43 -4.67 108.46 14.25
C ALA A 43 -4.77 107.60 15.53
N GLU A 44 -5.35 108.13 16.62
CA GLU A 44 -5.41 107.45 17.92
C GLU A 44 -6.67 106.57 18.13
N GLY A 45 -7.62 106.59 17.18
CA GLY A 45 -8.77 105.68 17.18
C GLY A 45 -8.60 104.59 16.11
N LYS A 46 -8.72 103.31 16.48
CA LYS A 46 -8.84 102.22 15.50
C LYS A 46 -10.01 102.53 14.56
N GLU A 47 -9.77 102.57 13.25
CA GLU A 47 -10.83 102.70 12.24
C GLU A 47 -11.92 101.64 12.50
N PRO A 48 -13.22 102.00 12.44
CA PRO A 48 -14.31 101.08 12.76
C PRO A 48 -14.25 99.80 11.89
N GLU A 49 -13.79 99.90 10.64
CA GLU A 49 -13.59 98.76 9.74
C GLU A 49 -12.52 97.76 10.22
N GLU A 50 -11.46 98.21 10.90
CA GLU A 50 -10.43 97.31 11.43
C GLU A 50 -10.93 96.51 12.64
N VAL A 51 -11.77 97.14 13.46
CA VAL A 51 -12.41 96.49 14.61
C VAL A 51 -13.41 95.45 14.15
N GLU A 52 -14.21 95.73 13.11
CA GLU A 52 -15.14 94.78 12.53
C GLU A 52 -14.42 93.60 11.89
N ARG A 53 -13.37 93.84 11.09
CA ARG A 53 -12.57 92.77 10.48
C ARG A 53 -11.88 91.87 11.51
N ALA A 54 -11.40 92.45 12.62
CA ALA A 54 -10.82 91.67 13.71
C ALA A 54 -11.87 90.80 14.42
N ARG A 55 -13.11 91.29 14.57
CA ARG A 55 -14.24 90.51 15.11
C ARG A 55 -14.66 89.39 14.17
N GLU A 56 -14.76 89.66 12.87
CA GLU A 56 -15.06 88.64 11.85
C GLU A 56 -13.99 87.55 11.82
N PHE A 57 -12.71 87.93 11.86
CA PHE A 57 -11.60 86.98 11.91
C PHE A 57 -11.65 86.13 13.19
N ALA A 58 -11.98 86.72 14.34
CA ALA A 58 -12.14 85.98 15.58
C ALA A 58 -13.29 84.95 15.50
N LEU A 59 -14.45 85.36 14.96
CA LEU A 59 -15.59 84.46 14.76
C LEU A 59 -15.31 83.34 13.76
N LEU A 60 -14.64 83.65 12.65
CA LEU A 60 -14.22 82.66 11.65
C LEU A 60 -13.22 81.67 12.24
N LYS A 61 -12.28 82.14 13.06
CA LYS A 61 -11.30 81.28 13.74
C LYS A 61 -11.97 80.38 14.78
N GLU A 62 -12.90 80.90 15.57
CA GLU A 62 -13.69 80.10 16.50
C GLU A 62 -14.54 79.04 15.78
N ALA A 63 -15.19 79.40 14.66
CA ALA A 63 -15.92 78.46 13.83
C ALA A 63 -15.01 77.37 13.26
N GLN A 64 -13.83 77.74 12.76
CA GLN A 64 -12.83 76.80 12.25
C GLN A 64 -12.34 75.84 13.36
N ASP A 65 -12.07 76.35 14.56
CA ASP A 65 -11.64 75.54 15.70
C ASP A 65 -12.73 74.55 16.14
N VAL A 66 -14.00 74.97 16.12
CA VAL A 66 -15.16 74.09 16.42
C VAL A 66 -15.32 73.01 15.36
N ASP A 67 -15.24 73.37 14.08
CA ASP A 67 -15.37 72.39 13.00
C ASP A 67 -14.19 71.43 13.00
N GLN A 68 -12.97 71.90 13.26
CA GLN A 68 -11.79 71.05 13.38
C GLN A 68 -11.91 70.05 14.53
N LYS A 69 -12.45 70.47 15.69
CA LYS A 69 -12.77 69.54 16.79
C LYS A 69 -13.80 68.48 16.38
N LYS A 70 -14.88 68.87 15.67
CA LYS A 70 -15.87 67.91 15.16
C LYS A 70 -15.27 66.94 14.14
N TYR A 71 -14.39 67.42 13.27
CA TYR A 71 -13.66 66.56 12.33
C TYR A 71 -12.80 65.53 13.05
N ASP A 72 -12.09 65.94 14.11
CA ASP A 72 -11.27 65.04 14.92
C ASP A 72 -12.11 64.01 15.69
N GLU A 73 -13.25 64.42 16.26
CA GLU A 73 -14.21 63.51 16.92
C GLU A 73 -14.80 62.49 15.94
N LEU A 74 -15.24 62.95 14.75
CA LEU A 74 -15.76 62.08 13.71
C LEU A 74 -14.71 61.09 13.21
N ARG A 75 -13.45 61.55 13.06
CA ARG A 75 -12.34 60.68 12.67
C ARG A 75 -12.06 59.62 13.73
N ALA A 76 -12.05 59.99 15.01
CA ALA A 76 -11.89 59.04 16.11
C ALA A 76 -13.03 58.00 16.14
N HIS A 77 -14.27 58.42 15.87
CA HIS A 77 -15.41 57.51 15.75
C HIS A 77 -15.28 56.55 14.57
N ILE A 78 -14.84 57.02 13.41
CA ILE A 78 -14.60 56.18 12.24
C ILE A 78 -13.50 55.15 12.54
N ASP A 79 -12.40 55.57 13.18
CA ASP A 79 -11.31 54.67 13.55
C ASP A 79 -11.77 53.60 14.55
N ALA A 80 -12.59 53.97 15.54
CA ALA A 80 -13.18 53.02 16.49
C ALA A 80 -14.15 52.03 15.81
N LEU A 81 -15.00 52.50 14.89
CA LEU A 81 -15.93 51.65 14.16
C LEU A 81 -15.20 50.71 13.19
N THR A 82 -14.16 51.18 12.51
CA THR A 82 -13.36 50.34 11.61
C THR A 82 -12.59 49.26 12.38
N ALA A 83 -12.04 49.57 13.55
CA ALA A 83 -11.42 48.58 14.43
C ALA A 83 -12.43 47.53 14.90
N THR A 84 -13.62 47.97 15.32
CA THR A 84 -14.71 47.07 15.75
C THR A 84 -15.17 46.16 14.61
N ASN A 85 -15.31 46.68 13.38
CA ASN A 85 -15.71 45.90 12.22
C ASN A 85 -14.66 44.83 11.87
N LYS A 86 -13.37 45.18 11.92
CA LYS A 86 -12.28 44.21 11.73
C LYS A 86 -12.34 43.07 12.76
N ASP A 87 -12.54 43.38 14.04
CA ASP A 87 -12.68 42.36 15.09
C ASP A 87 -13.91 41.48 14.86
N LEU A 88 -15.04 42.07 14.46
CA LEU A 88 -16.26 41.33 14.13
C LEU A 88 -16.03 40.36 12.96
N LEU A 89 -15.35 40.80 11.90
CA LEU A 89 -15.01 39.93 10.77
C LEU A 89 -14.14 38.74 11.18
N VAL A 90 -13.12 38.97 12.01
CA VAL A 90 -12.26 37.89 12.55
C VAL A 90 -13.07 36.92 13.40
N LYS A 91 -13.95 37.42 14.27
CA LYS A 91 -14.84 36.57 15.08
C LYS A 91 -15.80 35.75 14.22
N LYS A 92 -16.36 36.35 13.17
CA LYS A 92 -17.24 35.67 12.22
C LYS A 92 -16.50 34.54 11.50
N GLN A 93 -15.29 34.79 11.00
CA GLN A 93 -14.46 33.77 10.36
C GLN A 93 -14.14 32.61 11.30
N LYS A 94 -13.74 32.90 12.55
CA LYS A 94 -13.50 31.89 13.58
C LYS A 94 -14.75 31.05 13.85
N LEU A 95 -15.92 31.69 13.94
CA LEU A 95 -17.18 30.99 14.15
C LEU A 95 -17.52 30.06 12.97
N THR A 96 -17.29 30.49 11.73
CA THR A 96 -17.49 29.63 10.55
C THR A 96 -16.57 28.41 10.59
N MET A 97 -15.28 28.61 10.88
CA MET A 97 -14.33 27.49 11.02
C MET A 97 -14.75 26.52 12.13
N LEU A 98 -15.16 27.03 13.30
CA LEU A 98 -15.63 26.20 14.40
C LEU A 98 -16.89 25.39 14.05
N LYS A 99 -17.82 25.97 13.27
CA LYS A 99 -19.00 25.26 12.77
C LYS A 99 -18.64 24.14 11.80
N GLU A 100 -17.69 24.39 10.89
CA GLU A 100 -17.19 23.36 9.97
C GLU A 100 -16.50 22.21 10.73
N MET A 101 -15.69 22.54 11.74
CA MET A 101 -15.06 21.55 12.62
C MET A 101 -16.12 20.73 13.36
N LEU A 102 -17.14 21.35 13.95
CA LEU A 102 -18.21 20.64 14.66
C LEU A 102 -18.99 19.70 13.72
N ASN A 103 -19.39 20.18 12.54
CA ASN A 103 -20.09 19.38 11.55
C ASN A 103 -19.25 18.19 11.05
N SER A 104 -17.91 18.35 10.98
CA SER A 104 -17.02 17.24 10.64
C SER A 104 -16.87 16.23 11.79
N ALA A 105 -16.85 16.70 13.05
CA ALA A 105 -16.83 15.84 14.23
C ALA A 105 -18.12 15.00 14.36
N GLU A 106 -19.30 15.59 14.17
CA GLU A 106 -20.58 14.86 14.20
C GLU A 106 -20.65 13.76 13.12
N LYS A 107 -20.13 14.04 11.91
CA LYS A 107 -20.01 13.02 10.84
C LYS A 107 -19.06 11.90 11.21
N ILE A 108 -17.97 12.20 11.93
CA ILE A 108 -17.01 11.21 12.40
C ILE A 108 -17.65 10.32 13.48
N ASP A 109 -18.41 10.89 14.41
CA ASP A 109 -19.08 10.14 15.47
C ASP A 109 -20.19 9.22 14.92
N ALA A 110 -21.00 9.70 13.97
CA ALA A 110 -21.99 8.85 13.29
C ALA A 110 -21.34 7.66 12.56
N ASN A 111 -20.21 7.90 11.89
CA ASN A 111 -19.45 6.83 11.22
C ASN A 111 -18.78 5.88 12.23
N ARG A 112 -18.43 6.36 13.43
CA ARG A 112 -17.77 5.57 14.48
C ARG A 112 -18.69 4.48 15.02
N GLU A 113 -19.96 4.79 15.27
CA GLU A 113 -20.95 3.80 15.71
C GLU A 113 -21.18 2.72 14.64
N GLU A 114 -21.32 3.12 13.37
CA GLU A 114 -21.46 2.18 12.25
C GLU A 114 -20.20 1.29 12.11
N LEU A 115 -19.02 1.88 12.30
CA LEU A 115 -17.75 1.15 12.23
C LEU A 115 -17.59 0.16 13.39
N ILE A 116 -18.02 0.52 14.61
CA ILE A 116 -18.05 -0.39 15.76
C ILE A 116 -19.01 -1.55 15.51
N ALA A 117 -20.21 -1.28 14.98
CA ALA A 117 -21.18 -2.32 14.66
C ALA A 117 -20.64 -3.29 13.58
N LYS A 118 -20.05 -2.75 12.50
CA LYS A 118 -19.39 -3.56 11.45
C LYS A 118 -18.24 -4.38 12.01
N PHE A 119 -17.42 -3.80 12.88
CA PHE A 119 -16.31 -4.50 13.52
C PHE A 119 -16.78 -5.66 14.40
N GLN A 120 -17.86 -5.47 15.18
CA GLN A 120 -18.43 -6.54 15.99
C GLN A 120 -19.00 -7.69 15.15
N ILE A 121 -19.68 -7.37 14.05
CA ILE A 121 -20.17 -8.37 13.08
C ILE A 121 -19.00 -9.15 12.50
N LEU A 122 -17.98 -8.46 11.97
CA LEU A 122 -16.79 -9.08 11.39
C LEU A 122 -16.03 -9.95 12.39
N SER A 123 -15.88 -9.49 13.65
CA SER A 123 -15.25 -10.27 14.71
C SER A 123 -16.03 -11.54 15.03
N LYS A 124 -17.37 -11.48 15.05
CA LYS A 124 -18.22 -12.66 15.25
C LYS A 124 -18.12 -13.63 14.07
N THR A 125 -18.14 -13.13 12.84
CA THR A 125 -18.00 -13.94 11.63
C THR A 125 -16.63 -14.62 11.58
N ASN A 126 -15.54 -13.92 11.89
CA ASN A 126 -14.21 -14.52 11.94
C ASN A 126 -14.13 -15.66 12.95
N LYS A 127 -14.70 -15.50 14.16
CA LYS A 127 -14.74 -16.59 15.14
C LYS A 127 -15.54 -17.81 14.66
N GLN A 128 -16.60 -17.60 13.88
CA GLN A 128 -17.35 -18.70 13.28
C GLN A 128 -16.55 -19.40 12.19
N LEU A 129 -15.88 -18.62 11.32
CA LEU A 129 -15.01 -19.18 10.28
C LEU A 129 -13.84 -19.97 10.85
N ASP A 130 -13.21 -19.50 11.94
CA ASP A 130 -12.15 -20.23 12.64
C ASP A 130 -12.68 -21.58 13.19
N ALA A 131 -13.91 -21.61 13.71
CA ALA A 131 -14.54 -22.84 14.18
C ALA A 131 -14.87 -23.80 13.03
N ASP A 132 -15.43 -23.27 11.94
CA ASP A 132 -15.77 -24.05 10.74
C ASP A 132 -14.52 -24.62 10.07
N GLU A 133 -13.42 -23.86 10.02
CA GLU A 133 -12.13 -24.31 9.48
C GLU A 133 -11.60 -25.54 10.24
N LEU A 134 -11.74 -25.56 11.57
CA LEU A 134 -11.33 -26.71 12.38
C LEU A 134 -12.17 -27.96 12.06
N VAL A 135 -13.48 -27.80 11.88
CA VAL A 135 -14.39 -28.90 11.52
C VAL A 135 -14.03 -29.46 10.14
N VAL A 136 -13.89 -28.58 9.14
CA VAL A 136 -13.55 -28.99 7.77
C VAL A 136 -12.18 -29.65 7.70
N LYS A 137 -11.19 -29.16 8.43
CA LYS A 137 -9.86 -29.82 8.52
C LYS A 137 -9.95 -31.22 9.10
N ALA A 138 -10.75 -31.42 10.15
CA ALA A 138 -10.95 -32.74 10.74
C ALA A 138 -11.62 -33.70 9.74
N GLU A 139 -12.60 -33.23 8.98
CA GLU A 139 -13.28 -34.00 7.95
C GLU A 139 -12.35 -34.36 6.77
N ILE A 140 -11.53 -33.41 6.33
CA ILE A 140 -10.49 -33.66 5.31
C ILE A 140 -9.53 -34.75 5.77
N GLU A 141 -9.05 -34.70 7.01
CA GLU A 141 -8.13 -35.72 7.52
C GLU A 141 -8.80 -37.10 7.66
N ALA A 142 -10.08 -37.15 8.03
CA ALA A 142 -10.85 -38.39 8.03
C ALA A 142 -11.01 -38.98 6.62
N LEU A 143 -11.40 -38.14 5.65
CA LEU A 143 -11.57 -38.56 4.25
C LEU A 143 -10.24 -38.95 3.60
N LYS A 144 -9.13 -38.27 3.92
CA LYS A 144 -7.80 -38.67 3.47
C LYS A 144 -7.44 -40.06 3.98
N LYS A 145 -7.68 -40.37 5.26
CA LYS A 145 -7.44 -41.72 5.81
C LYS A 145 -8.29 -42.78 5.10
N GLU A 146 -9.54 -42.46 4.79
CA GLU A 146 -10.42 -43.36 4.05
C GLU A 146 -9.93 -43.57 2.61
N ILE A 147 -9.48 -42.52 1.93
CA ILE A 147 -8.89 -42.60 0.59
C ILE A 147 -7.61 -43.44 0.61
N GLU A 148 -6.72 -43.23 1.58
CA GLU A 148 -5.50 -44.04 1.72
C GLU A 148 -5.84 -45.51 2.00
N ALA A 149 -6.83 -45.79 2.84
CA ALA A 149 -7.33 -47.15 3.09
C ALA A 149 -7.91 -47.81 1.82
N ARG A 150 -8.50 -47.03 0.91
CA ARG A 150 -9.06 -47.50 -0.38
C ARG A 150 -8.03 -47.55 -1.51
N LYS A 151 -6.91 -46.84 -1.40
CA LYS A 151 -5.80 -46.84 -2.37
C LYS A 151 -4.84 -48.01 -2.18
N LEU A 152 -4.87 -48.70 -1.04
CA LEU A 152 -4.28 -50.02 -0.98
C LEU A 152 -4.96 -50.85 -2.09
N PRO A 153 -4.20 -51.38 -3.06
CA PRO A 153 -4.77 -52.31 -4.03
C PRO A 153 -5.50 -53.40 -3.24
N PRO A 154 -6.67 -53.90 -3.70
CA PRO A 154 -7.18 -55.14 -3.13
C PRO A 154 -6.02 -56.14 -3.10
N ASP A 155 -5.78 -56.78 -1.95
CA ASP A 155 -4.71 -57.78 -1.80
C ASP A 155 -4.67 -58.60 -3.08
N ALA A 156 -3.57 -58.47 -3.83
CA ALA A 156 -3.51 -58.97 -5.19
C ALA A 156 -3.91 -60.45 -5.14
N ALA A 157 -5.07 -60.78 -5.71
CA ALA A 157 -5.66 -62.10 -5.56
C ALA A 157 -4.58 -63.11 -5.95
N ALA A 158 -4.16 -63.92 -4.97
CA ALA A 158 -3.06 -64.85 -5.17
C ALA A 158 -3.42 -65.75 -6.35
N LEU A 159 -2.60 -65.72 -7.38
CA LEU A 159 -2.84 -66.48 -8.59
C LEU A 159 -2.38 -67.91 -8.33
N GLN A 160 -3.31 -68.74 -7.85
CA GLN A 160 -3.03 -70.13 -7.53
C GLN A 160 -2.87 -70.95 -8.81
N VAL A 161 -1.68 -71.50 -9.02
CA VAL A 161 -1.41 -72.43 -10.12
C VAL A 161 -1.96 -73.79 -9.73
N LYS A 162 -2.91 -74.31 -10.52
CA LYS A 162 -3.48 -75.64 -10.30
C LYS A 162 -2.78 -76.68 -11.17
N PRO A 163 -2.45 -77.87 -10.64
CA PRO A 163 -2.01 -78.97 -11.47
C PRO A 163 -3.15 -79.36 -12.42
N SER A 164 -2.87 -79.42 -13.73
CA SER A 164 -3.84 -79.85 -14.73
C SER A 164 -3.20 -80.80 -15.73
N GLY A 165 -3.95 -81.81 -16.17
CA GLY A 165 -3.55 -82.73 -17.24
C GLY A 165 -2.70 -83.95 -16.83
N SER A 166 -2.17 -84.62 -17.86
CA SER A 166 -1.53 -85.96 -17.84
C SER A 166 -0.13 -86.01 -17.22
N GLY A 167 0.34 -84.93 -16.58
CA GLY A 167 1.70 -84.79 -16.01
C GLY A 167 1.86 -85.24 -14.55
N ALA A 168 0.93 -86.05 -14.01
CA ALA A 168 0.91 -86.40 -12.59
C ALA A 168 2.17 -87.12 -12.07
N ASN A 169 2.99 -87.68 -12.96
CA ASN A 169 4.23 -88.39 -12.64
C ASN A 169 5.52 -87.61 -12.94
N THR A 170 5.45 -86.32 -13.26
CA THR A 170 6.64 -85.48 -13.45
C THR A 170 6.85 -84.53 -12.27
N GLN A 171 8.12 -84.23 -11.98
CA GLN A 171 8.51 -83.21 -11.01
C GLN A 171 8.64 -81.85 -11.73
N PRO A 172 7.72 -80.91 -11.49
CA PRO A 172 7.76 -79.60 -12.13
C PRO A 172 8.79 -78.69 -11.47
N PHE A 173 9.50 -77.93 -12.30
CA PHE A 173 10.34 -76.80 -11.92
C PHE A 173 9.75 -75.54 -12.52
N PHE A 174 9.47 -74.54 -11.68
CA PHE A 174 8.73 -73.35 -12.08
C PHE A 174 9.67 -72.17 -12.31
N VAL A 175 9.52 -71.56 -13.49
CA VAL A 175 10.20 -70.31 -13.83
C VAL A 175 9.16 -69.34 -14.33
N GLU A 176 9.04 -68.21 -13.66
CA GLU A 176 8.14 -67.14 -14.06
C GLU A 176 8.85 -66.13 -14.96
N VAL A 177 8.17 -65.76 -16.03
CA VAL A 177 8.65 -64.85 -17.07
C VAL A 177 7.85 -63.55 -16.95
N ALA A 178 8.51 -62.50 -16.46
CA ALA A 178 7.96 -61.15 -16.35
C ALA A 178 8.68 -60.20 -17.34
N ASP A 179 8.33 -58.91 -17.27
CA ASP A 179 8.78 -57.88 -18.21
C ASP A 179 10.29 -57.68 -18.21
N ALA A 180 10.85 -57.44 -17.02
CA ALA A 180 12.27 -57.16 -16.84
C ALA A 180 13.05 -58.33 -16.21
N MET A 181 12.33 -59.24 -15.53
CA MET A 181 12.91 -60.26 -14.67
C MET A 181 12.36 -61.65 -15.00
N VAL A 182 13.18 -62.65 -14.70
CA VAL A 182 12.86 -64.07 -14.73
C VAL A 182 13.01 -64.58 -13.31
N LEU A 183 11.94 -65.14 -12.74
CA LEU A 183 11.87 -65.53 -11.34
C LEU A 183 11.92 -67.06 -11.24
N ILE A 184 12.94 -67.60 -10.59
CA ILE A 184 13.10 -69.04 -10.40
C ILE A 184 12.52 -69.42 -9.04
N HIS A 185 11.43 -70.18 -9.05
CA HIS A 185 10.73 -70.61 -7.83
C HIS A 185 11.33 -71.95 -7.33
N HIS A 186 12.10 -71.91 -6.25
CA HIS A 186 12.77 -73.10 -5.67
C HIS A 186 12.22 -73.55 -4.30
N SER A 187 11.46 -72.69 -3.64
CA SER A 187 10.91 -72.92 -2.30
C SER A 187 9.53 -72.25 -2.19
N LEU A 188 8.72 -72.72 -1.24
CA LEU A 188 7.48 -72.05 -0.85
C LEU A 188 7.70 -70.95 0.20
N THR A 189 8.79 -71.03 0.95
CA THR A 189 9.10 -70.15 2.09
C THR A 189 10.14 -69.09 1.73
N GLU A 190 11.08 -69.43 0.85
CA GLU A 190 12.13 -68.52 0.39
C GLU A 190 11.65 -67.73 -0.85
N PRO A 191 12.05 -66.46 -0.99
CA PRO A 191 11.71 -65.67 -2.17
C PRO A 191 12.34 -66.28 -3.43
N PRO A 192 11.69 -66.15 -4.60
CA PRO A 192 12.25 -66.62 -5.86
C PRO A 192 13.60 -65.96 -6.16
N ILE A 193 14.47 -66.69 -6.86
CA ILE A 193 15.73 -66.12 -7.36
C ILE A 193 15.39 -65.22 -8.54
N GLU A 194 15.68 -63.93 -8.42
CA GLU A 194 15.41 -62.96 -9.47
C GLU A 194 16.60 -62.85 -10.44
N VAL A 195 16.34 -63.11 -11.72
CA VAL A 195 17.34 -63.03 -12.78
C VAL A 195 16.90 -61.98 -13.80
N PRO A 196 17.69 -60.93 -14.08
CA PRO A 196 17.38 -59.99 -15.14
C PRO A 196 17.25 -60.69 -16.49
N ALA A 197 16.15 -60.44 -17.21
CA ALA A 197 15.83 -61.16 -18.45
C ALA A 197 16.90 -60.98 -19.54
N GLY A 198 17.61 -59.86 -19.55
CA GLY A 198 18.74 -59.61 -20.47
C GLY A 198 20.00 -60.44 -20.17
N SER A 199 20.09 -61.05 -18.98
CA SER A 199 21.26 -61.80 -18.51
C SER A 199 21.03 -63.31 -18.37
N ILE A 200 19.84 -63.79 -18.73
CA ILE A 200 19.41 -65.18 -18.50
C ILE A 200 20.31 -66.23 -19.17
N GLU A 201 20.93 -65.89 -20.30
CA GLU A 201 21.83 -66.79 -21.05
C GLU A 201 23.13 -67.10 -20.28
N VAL A 202 23.63 -66.14 -19.51
CA VAL A 202 24.88 -66.23 -18.76
C VAL A 202 24.67 -66.48 -17.27
N ASN A 203 23.42 -66.44 -16.80
CA ASN A 203 23.10 -66.65 -15.38
C ASN A 203 23.39 -68.09 -14.94
N GLU A 204 24.16 -68.23 -13.85
CA GLU A 204 24.56 -69.54 -13.33
C GLU A 204 23.42 -70.32 -12.69
N ASP A 205 22.49 -69.65 -12.00
CA ASP A 205 21.39 -70.31 -11.30
C ASP A 205 20.41 -70.93 -12.28
N PHE A 206 20.12 -70.23 -13.38
CA PHE A 206 19.31 -70.78 -14.47
C PHE A 206 20.00 -71.97 -15.16
N ARG A 207 21.33 -71.95 -15.32
CA ARG A 207 22.09 -73.10 -15.86
C ARG A 207 22.05 -74.30 -14.92
N LYS A 208 22.28 -74.09 -13.62
CA LYS A 208 22.16 -75.13 -12.58
C LYS A 208 20.76 -75.75 -12.54
N LEU A 209 19.73 -74.94 -12.76
CA LEU A 209 18.36 -75.42 -12.90
C LEU A 209 18.22 -76.36 -14.10
N LEU A 210 18.71 -75.97 -15.28
CA LEU A 210 18.66 -76.82 -16.47
C LEU A 210 19.46 -78.12 -16.30
N ASP A 211 20.64 -78.07 -15.68
CA ASP A 211 21.41 -79.27 -15.33
C ASP A 211 20.62 -80.20 -14.40
N THR A 212 19.93 -79.63 -13.41
CA THR A 212 19.08 -80.40 -12.48
C THR A 212 17.92 -81.06 -13.22
N ILE A 213 17.30 -80.37 -14.17
CA ILE A 213 16.19 -80.91 -14.97
C ILE A 213 16.71 -82.00 -15.90
N ALA A 214 17.85 -81.80 -16.56
CA ALA A 214 18.45 -82.80 -17.44
C ALA A 214 18.92 -84.08 -16.69
N SER A 215 19.22 -83.98 -15.39
CA SER A 215 19.73 -85.10 -14.60
C SER A 215 18.75 -86.27 -14.42
N LYS A 216 17.44 -86.05 -14.58
CA LYS A 216 16.41 -87.08 -14.38
C LYS A 216 15.30 -87.00 -15.45
N PRO A 217 14.81 -88.15 -15.94
CA PRO A 217 13.85 -88.20 -17.06
C PRO A 217 12.44 -87.67 -16.73
N TYR A 218 12.08 -87.58 -15.45
CA TYR A 218 10.76 -87.12 -15.01
C TYR A 218 10.75 -85.66 -14.54
N HIS A 219 11.85 -84.92 -14.69
CA HIS A 219 11.87 -83.49 -14.40
C HIS A 219 11.33 -82.69 -15.58
N THR A 220 10.54 -81.66 -15.33
CA THR A 220 9.97 -80.82 -16.39
C THR A 220 10.07 -79.35 -16.02
N LEU A 221 10.47 -78.52 -16.99
CA LEU A 221 10.45 -77.07 -16.86
C LEU A 221 9.05 -76.55 -17.19
N ILE A 222 8.46 -75.77 -16.29
CA ILE A 222 7.19 -75.06 -16.51
C ILE A 222 7.47 -73.57 -16.48
N LEU A 223 7.22 -72.92 -17.62
CA LEU A 223 7.31 -71.47 -17.78
C LEU A 223 5.96 -70.83 -17.47
N LEU A 224 5.91 -70.05 -16.39
CA LEU A 224 4.75 -69.25 -16.01
C LEU A 224 4.88 -67.88 -16.68
N VAL A 225 4.04 -67.57 -17.67
CA VAL A 225 4.24 -66.41 -18.55
C VAL A 225 3.22 -65.33 -18.23
N ARG A 226 3.69 -64.13 -17.83
CA ARG A 226 2.82 -62.97 -17.63
C ARG A 226 2.24 -62.47 -18.95
N GLY A 227 1.09 -61.82 -18.88
CA GLY A 227 0.30 -61.41 -20.06
C GLY A 227 0.82 -60.19 -20.83
N SER A 228 1.98 -59.64 -20.45
CA SER A 228 2.56 -58.47 -21.10
C SER A 228 3.33 -58.83 -22.39
N ASP A 229 3.40 -57.87 -23.33
CA ASP A 229 4.16 -58.05 -24.58
C ASP A 229 5.66 -58.30 -24.32
N ALA A 230 6.22 -57.68 -23.27
CA ALA A 230 7.61 -57.86 -22.88
C ALA A 230 7.88 -59.28 -22.34
N ALA A 231 6.99 -59.83 -21.52
CA ALA A 231 7.10 -61.20 -21.02
C ALA A 231 7.02 -62.24 -22.16
N VAL A 232 6.14 -62.03 -23.14
CA VAL A 232 6.05 -62.88 -24.34
C VAL A 232 7.34 -62.80 -25.17
N GLY A 233 7.96 -61.62 -25.30
CA GLY A 233 9.27 -61.48 -25.92
C GLY A 233 10.38 -62.23 -25.18
N ASN A 234 10.39 -62.15 -23.84
CA ASN A 234 11.36 -62.85 -23.01
C ASN A 234 11.18 -64.37 -23.02
N LEU A 235 9.95 -64.87 -23.17
CA LEU A 235 9.68 -66.29 -23.39
C LEU A 235 10.45 -66.82 -24.60
N GLY A 236 10.51 -66.07 -25.71
CA GLY A 236 11.30 -66.44 -26.88
C GLY A 236 12.79 -66.61 -26.56
N LYS A 237 13.36 -65.67 -25.79
CA LYS A 237 14.77 -65.74 -25.34
C LYS A 237 15.03 -66.96 -24.47
N ILE A 238 14.17 -67.23 -23.49
CA ILE A 238 14.31 -68.38 -22.59
C ILE A 238 14.25 -69.69 -23.38
N ASN A 239 13.31 -69.83 -24.33
CA ASN A 239 13.26 -71.01 -25.20
C ASN A 239 14.56 -71.17 -26.02
N GLY A 240 15.15 -70.07 -26.49
CA GLY A 240 16.44 -70.09 -27.18
C GLY A 240 17.58 -70.58 -26.29
N VAL A 241 17.64 -70.14 -25.04
CA VAL A 241 18.63 -70.62 -24.06
C VAL A 241 18.47 -72.12 -23.77
N VAL A 242 17.23 -72.60 -23.61
CA VAL A 242 16.96 -74.04 -23.39
C VAL A 242 17.34 -74.86 -24.62
N ALA A 243 17.02 -74.39 -25.83
CA ALA A 243 17.41 -75.07 -27.07
C ALA A 243 18.94 -75.16 -27.20
N ALA A 244 19.66 -74.06 -26.98
CA ALA A 244 21.13 -74.05 -27.00
C ALA A 244 21.74 -74.96 -25.93
N PHE A 245 21.10 -75.06 -24.75
CA PHE A 245 21.50 -76.01 -23.71
C PHE A 245 21.33 -77.46 -24.17
N ASN A 246 20.18 -77.79 -24.75
CA ASN A 246 19.88 -79.13 -25.28
C ASN A 246 20.88 -79.52 -26.38
N ASP A 247 21.16 -78.62 -27.33
CA ASP A 247 22.11 -78.86 -28.42
C ASP A 247 23.53 -79.13 -27.89
N ARG A 248 23.94 -78.41 -26.84
CA ARG A 248 25.28 -78.56 -26.23
C ARG A 248 25.43 -79.84 -25.41
N THR A 249 24.39 -80.24 -24.68
CA THR A 249 24.46 -81.32 -23.68
C THR A 249 23.84 -82.63 -24.16
N GLY A 250 23.12 -82.61 -25.28
CA GLY A 250 22.30 -83.73 -25.75
C GLY A 250 21.02 -83.94 -24.93
N ALA A 251 20.68 -83.04 -24.00
CA ALA A 251 19.45 -83.09 -23.23
C ALA A 251 18.22 -82.83 -24.12
N GLN A 252 17.04 -83.23 -23.65
CA GLN A 252 15.76 -83.03 -24.34
C GLN A 252 14.75 -82.32 -23.42
N ILE A 253 15.16 -81.17 -22.87
CA ILE A 253 14.26 -80.36 -22.04
C ILE A 253 13.25 -79.66 -22.95
N ILE A 254 11.96 -79.98 -22.77
CA ILE A 254 10.85 -79.33 -23.49
C ILE A 254 10.06 -78.49 -22.47
N PRO A 255 10.13 -77.15 -22.52
CA PRO A 255 9.42 -76.31 -21.56
C PRO A 255 7.90 -76.35 -21.77
N GLY A 256 7.16 -76.68 -20.72
CA GLY A 256 5.72 -76.43 -20.63
C GLY A 256 5.45 -74.93 -20.48
N ARG A 257 4.32 -74.45 -20.99
CA ARG A 257 3.95 -73.03 -20.94
C ARG A 257 2.59 -72.87 -20.27
N LEU A 258 2.52 -72.00 -19.26
CA LEU A 258 1.28 -71.67 -18.59
C LEU A 258 1.11 -70.14 -18.55
N PRO A 259 0.13 -69.58 -19.28
CA PRO A 259 -0.16 -68.15 -19.20
C PRO A 259 -0.79 -67.80 -17.85
N LEU A 260 -0.30 -66.73 -17.22
CA LEU A 260 -0.79 -66.20 -15.96
C LEU A 260 -1.71 -64.98 -16.21
N PRO A 261 -3.00 -65.03 -15.84
CA PRO A 261 -3.86 -63.86 -15.93
C PRO A 261 -3.52 -62.84 -14.83
N GLY A 262 -2.89 -61.73 -15.21
CA GLY A 262 -2.61 -60.58 -14.35
C GLY A 262 -1.25 -60.61 -13.63
N GLU A 263 -1.04 -59.65 -12.75
CA GLU A 263 0.24 -59.35 -12.07
C GLU A 263 0.27 -59.78 -10.59
N GLY A 264 -0.73 -60.55 -10.14
CA GLY A 264 -0.80 -61.02 -8.75
C GLY A 264 0.31 -61.99 -8.37
N LYS A 265 0.60 -62.10 -7.07
CA LYS A 265 1.60 -63.05 -6.54
C LYS A 265 1.22 -64.48 -6.94
N VAL A 266 2.19 -65.23 -7.49
CA VAL A 266 1.98 -66.64 -7.83
C VAL A 266 1.93 -67.46 -6.55
N ASP A 267 0.88 -68.26 -6.39
CA ASP A 267 0.76 -69.25 -5.33
C ASP A 267 0.99 -70.66 -5.90
N LEU A 268 2.08 -71.30 -5.44
CA LEU A 268 2.48 -72.66 -5.79
C LEU A 268 2.23 -73.66 -4.66
N SER A 269 1.42 -73.31 -3.66
CA SER A 269 1.10 -74.16 -2.50
C SER A 269 0.60 -75.55 -2.87
N LEU A 270 -0.04 -75.75 -4.03
CA LEU A 270 -0.47 -77.08 -4.48
C LEU A 270 0.70 -78.00 -4.91
N PHE A 271 1.93 -77.48 -4.97
CA PHE A 271 3.14 -78.19 -5.36
C PHE A 271 4.14 -78.39 -4.19
N GLU A 272 3.69 -78.35 -2.92
CA GLU A 272 4.59 -78.53 -1.75
C GLU A 272 5.42 -79.82 -1.79
N ALA A 273 4.92 -80.86 -2.46
CA ALA A 273 5.64 -82.12 -2.61
C ALA A 273 6.93 -82.00 -3.45
N TYR A 274 7.07 -80.93 -4.25
CA TYR A 274 8.16 -80.76 -5.22
C TYR A 274 9.06 -79.57 -4.93
N LEU A 275 8.58 -78.60 -4.15
CA LEU A 275 9.34 -77.42 -3.73
C LEU A 275 9.91 -77.65 -2.33
N LYS A 276 11.08 -77.06 -2.06
CA LYS A 276 11.65 -77.10 -0.71
C LYS A 276 10.75 -76.31 0.25
N LYS A 277 10.63 -76.81 1.49
CA LYS A 277 10.06 -76.07 2.61
C LYS A 277 11.10 -75.14 3.20
#